data_AF-A0A7I0JQQ5-F1
#
_entry.id   AF-A0A7I0JQQ5-F1
#
_cell.length_a   1.000
_cell.length_b   1.000
_cell.length_c   1.000
_cell.angle_alpha   90.00
_cell.angle_beta   90.00
_cell.angle_gamma   90.00
#
_symmetry.space_group_name_H-M   'P 1'
#
loop_
_entity.id
_entity.type
_entity.pdbx_description
1 polymer ?
#
loop_
_entity_poly.entity_id
_entity_poly.type
_entity_poly.pdbx_seq_one_letter_code
_entity_poly.pdbx_strand_id
1 'polypeptide(L)'
;VLRAVLDLYRRRGWRAVMAPEIEFYLTAPNPDPDRSVTAPVGRNGRPESVQHPYDMQALEEFEEVTRRLYDHAAAASLPLDTLIHESGTAQLEINFLHGDPLDRKS
;
A
#
# COMPACT_ATOMS: atom_id res chain seq x y z
N VAL A 1 -9.01 0.45 23.47
CA VAL A 1 -9.70 1.62 22.88
C VAL A 1 -10.61 1.22 21.72
N LEU A 2 -10.12 0.65 20.61
CA LEU A 2 -10.95 0.26 19.44
C LEU A 2 -12.21 -0.54 19.79
N ARG A 3 -12.09 -1.61 20.62
CA ARG A 3 -13.26 -2.37 21.10
C ARG A 3 -14.33 -1.51 21.76
N ALA A 4 -13.94 -0.55 22.60
CA ALA A 4 -14.87 0.36 23.27
C ALA A 4 -15.57 1.32 22.28
N VAL A 5 -14.89 1.71 21.21
CA VAL A 5 -15.49 2.49 20.11
C VAL A 5 -16.50 1.63 19.36
N LEU A 6 -16.18 0.39 19.01
CA LEU A 6 -17.12 -0.51 18.35
C LEU A 6 -18.36 -0.79 19.20
N ASP A 7 -18.20 -0.89 20.53
CA ASP A 7 -19.34 -1.04 21.44
C ASP A 7 -20.27 0.18 21.43
N LEU A 8 -19.74 1.40 21.23
CA LEU A 8 -20.56 2.61 21.07
C LEU A 8 -21.42 2.58 19.79
N TYR A 9 -20.90 1.99 18.71
CA TYR A 9 -21.64 1.80 17.46
C TYR A 9 -22.71 0.71 17.64
N ARG A 10 -22.34 -0.42 18.25
CA ARG A 10 -23.26 -1.52 18.54
C ARG A 10 -24.45 -1.10 19.41
N ARG A 11 -24.22 -0.25 20.42
CA ARG A 11 -25.30 0.31 21.27
C ARG A 11 -26.32 1.14 20.50
N ARG A 12 -25.95 1.66 19.33
CA ARG A 12 -26.84 2.40 18.42
C ARG A 12 -27.43 1.50 17.32
N GLY A 13 -27.18 0.19 17.36
CA GLY A 13 -27.57 -0.74 16.30
C GLY A 13 -26.72 -0.64 15.04
N TRP A 14 -25.57 0.05 15.08
CA TRP A 14 -24.68 0.21 13.92
C TRP A 14 -23.60 -0.85 13.90
N ARG A 15 -23.24 -1.29 12.69
CA ARG A 15 -22.11 -2.19 12.42
C ARG A 15 -21.04 -1.40 11.66
N ALA A 16 -19.88 -1.24 12.28
CA ALA A 16 -18.73 -0.61 11.64
C ALA A 16 -18.08 -1.58 10.64
N VAL A 17 -17.64 -1.05 9.51
CA VAL A 17 -16.86 -1.75 8.47
C VAL A 17 -15.70 -0.83 8.11
N MET A 18 -14.51 -1.40 7.88
CA MET A 18 -13.31 -0.64 7.53
C MET A 18 -12.64 -1.25 6.30
N ALA A 19 -12.26 -0.40 5.34
CA ALA A 19 -11.18 -0.67 4.39
C ALA A 19 -10.03 0.29 4.69
N PRO A 20 -8.90 -0.21 5.16
CA PRO A 20 -7.68 0.57 5.24
C PRO A 20 -6.94 0.53 3.91
N GLU A 21 -6.17 1.58 3.73
CA GLU A 21 -5.30 1.84 2.58
C GLU A 21 -3.91 2.10 3.16
N ILE A 22 -2.87 1.58 2.51
CA ILE A 22 -1.48 1.84 2.89
C ILE A 22 -0.76 2.43 1.69
N GLU A 23 -0.46 3.72 1.78
CA GLU A 23 0.40 4.43 0.87
C GLU A 23 1.87 4.36 1.33
N PHE A 24 2.79 4.18 0.38
CA PHE A 24 4.22 4.18 0.64
C PHE A 24 5.01 4.59 -0.60
N TYR A 25 6.27 4.99 -0.39
CA TYR A 25 7.19 5.32 -1.47
C TYR A 25 8.25 4.24 -1.62
N LEU A 26 8.52 3.82 -2.85
CA LEU A 26 9.73 3.08 -3.16
C LEU A 26 10.90 4.05 -3.30
N THR A 27 12.05 3.66 -2.74
CA THR A 27 13.24 4.50 -2.71
C THR A 27 14.44 3.72 -3.22
N ALA A 28 15.35 4.41 -3.91
CA ALA A 28 16.68 3.85 -4.16
C ALA A 28 17.42 3.68 -2.82
N PRO A 29 18.37 2.73 -2.71
CA PRO A 29 19.23 2.62 -1.55
C PRO A 29 19.89 3.97 -1.23
N ASN A 30 19.65 4.48 -0.02
CA ASN A 30 20.18 5.76 0.45
C ASN A 30 21.10 5.54 1.67
N PRO A 31 22.36 5.12 1.46
CA PRO A 31 23.30 4.86 2.56
C PRO A 31 23.84 6.13 3.21
N ASP A 32 23.73 7.27 2.53
CA ASP A 32 24.16 8.58 2.99
C ASP A 32 22.91 9.37 3.44
N PRO A 33 22.65 9.51 4.74
CA PRO A 33 21.44 10.17 5.25
C PRO A 33 21.40 11.67 4.94
N ASP A 34 22.53 12.28 4.56
CA ASP A 34 22.60 13.70 4.19
C ASP A 34 22.15 13.96 2.75
N ARG A 35 21.93 12.90 1.95
CA ARG A 35 21.40 12.99 0.59
C ARG A 35 19.90 12.82 0.55
N SER A 36 19.26 13.56 -0.35
CA SER A 36 17.85 13.39 -0.64
C SER A 36 17.56 11.99 -1.17
N VAL A 37 16.45 11.43 -0.72
CA VAL A 37 15.89 10.18 -1.24
C VAL A 37 15.51 10.37 -2.71
N THR A 38 15.82 9.38 -3.54
CA THR A 38 15.45 9.35 -4.96
C THR A 38 14.61 8.12 -5.25
N ALA A 39 13.81 8.18 -6.32
CA ALA A 39 13.10 7.00 -6.83
C ALA A 39 14.08 5.90 -7.26
N PRO A 40 13.71 4.62 -7.10
CA PRO A 40 14.51 3.50 -7.61
C PRO A 40 14.50 3.47 -9.14
N VAL A 41 15.48 2.78 -9.71
CA VAL A 41 15.55 2.51 -11.14
C VAL A 41 14.54 1.41 -11.48
N GLY A 42 13.59 1.70 -12.37
CA GLY A 42 12.60 0.75 -12.85
C GLY A 42 13.17 -0.22 -13.89
N ARG A 43 12.33 -1.14 -14.38
CA ARG A 43 12.72 -2.16 -15.37
C ARG A 43 13.32 -1.60 -16.68
N ASN A 44 12.95 -0.38 -17.05
CA ASN A 44 13.48 0.32 -18.23
C ASN A 44 14.90 0.89 -18.04
N GLY A 45 15.50 0.70 -16.85
CA GLY A 45 16.85 1.17 -16.53
C GLY A 45 16.93 2.66 -16.20
N ARG A 46 15.79 3.33 -16.00
CA ARG A 46 15.71 4.75 -15.61
C ARG A 46 14.91 4.90 -14.32
N PRO A 47 15.27 5.89 -13.47
CA PRO A 47 14.39 6.27 -12.38
C PRO A 47 13.14 6.95 -12.93
N GLU A 48 12.02 6.74 -12.25
CA GLU A 48 10.78 7.42 -12.58
C GLU A 48 10.98 8.94 -12.47
N SER A 49 10.68 9.68 -13.55
CA SER A 49 10.90 11.12 -13.64
C SER A 49 9.63 11.91 -13.97
N VAL A 50 8.56 11.23 -14.38
CA VAL A 50 7.29 11.84 -14.78
C VAL A 50 6.15 11.14 -14.06
N GLN A 51 5.30 11.93 -13.41
CA GLN A 51 4.11 11.47 -12.69
C GLN A 51 3.04 11.05 -13.71
N HIS A 52 2.80 9.75 -13.84
CA HIS A 52 1.67 9.21 -14.59
C HIS A 52 0.75 8.45 -13.63
N PRO A 53 -0.02 9.16 -12.78
CA PRO A 53 -0.94 8.51 -11.84
C PRO A 53 -1.90 7.59 -12.60
N TYR A 54 -2.14 6.40 -12.06
CA TYR A 54 -3.02 5.37 -12.63
C TYR A 54 -2.54 4.75 -13.97
N ASP A 55 -1.29 4.94 -14.36
CA ASP A 55 -0.74 4.28 -15.55
C ASP A 55 -0.35 2.83 -15.24
N MET A 56 -0.91 1.89 -16.00
CA MET A 56 -0.54 0.48 -15.91
C MET A 56 0.95 0.26 -16.22
N GLN A 57 1.59 1.13 -17.03
CA GLN A 57 3.03 1.05 -17.29
C GLN A 57 3.87 1.30 -16.04
N ALA A 58 3.44 2.17 -15.11
CA ALA A 58 4.19 2.44 -13.88
C ALA A 58 4.20 1.21 -12.95
N LEU A 59 3.13 0.41 -12.94
CA LEU A 59 3.09 -0.87 -12.22
C LEU A 59 4.02 -1.91 -12.86
N GLU A 60 4.14 -1.94 -14.19
CA GLU A 60 5.07 -2.83 -14.90
C GLU A 60 6.54 -2.51 -14.58
N GLU A 61 6.87 -1.22 -14.36
CA GLU A 61 8.22 -0.81 -13.97
C GLU A 61 8.67 -1.41 -12.63
N PHE A 62 7.72 -1.66 -11.73
CA PHE A 62 7.94 -2.19 -10.38
C PHE A 62 7.39 -3.60 -10.16
N GLU A 63 7.14 -4.36 -11.24
CA GLU A 63 6.51 -5.69 -11.23
C GLU A 63 7.13 -6.66 -10.20
N GLU A 64 8.46 -6.65 -10.06
CA GLU A 64 9.13 -7.55 -9.12
C GLU A 64 8.73 -7.25 -7.66
N VAL A 65 8.62 -5.97 -7.30
CA VAL A 65 8.24 -5.54 -5.95
C VAL A 65 6.76 -5.81 -5.72
N THR A 66 5.90 -5.48 -6.68
CA THR A 66 4.46 -5.70 -6.56
C THR A 66 4.15 -7.19 -6.41
N ARG A 67 4.80 -8.07 -7.19
CA ARG A 67 4.66 -9.52 -7.04
C ARG A 67 5.08 -10.01 -5.65
N ARG A 68 6.23 -9.54 -5.13
CA ARG A 68 6.70 -9.92 -3.78
C ARG A 68 5.70 -9.49 -2.70
N LEU A 69 5.08 -8.32 -2.83
CA LEU A 69 4.05 -7.84 -1.92
C LEU A 69 2.83 -8.77 -1.91
N TYR A 70 2.33 -9.18 -3.09
CA TYR A 70 1.24 -10.15 -3.19
C TYR A 70 1.61 -11.50 -2.55
N ASP A 71 2.80 -12.02 -2.83
CA ASP A 71 3.28 -13.28 -2.25
C ASP A 71 3.32 -13.23 -0.72
N HIS A 72 3.82 -12.13 -0.15
CA HIS A 72 3.94 -11.95 1.30
C HIS A 72 2.57 -11.72 1.97
N ALA A 73 1.69 -10.96 1.32
CA ALA A 73 0.34 -10.72 1.81
C ALA A 73 -0.47 -12.03 1.84
N ALA A 74 -0.36 -12.86 0.79
CA ALA A 74 -0.97 -14.18 0.76
C ALA A 74 -0.44 -15.08 1.88
N ALA A 75 0.88 -15.11 2.10
CA ALA A 75 1.49 -15.87 3.20
C ALA A 75 1.04 -15.39 4.58
N ALA A 76 0.83 -14.07 4.75
CA ALA A 76 0.33 -13.46 5.97
C ALA A 76 -1.20 -13.60 6.16
N SER A 77 -1.91 -14.24 5.23
CA SER A 77 -3.38 -14.27 5.20
C SER A 77 -4.01 -12.86 5.23
N LEU A 78 -3.36 -11.91 4.57
CA LEU A 78 -3.82 -10.54 4.40
C LEU A 78 -4.31 -10.35 2.96
N PRO A 79 -5.62 -10.43 2.70
CA PRO A 79 -6.13 -10.26 1.35
C PRO A 79 -6.00 -8.80 0.92
N LEU A 80 -5.19 -8.57 -0.11
CA LEU A 80 -5.11 -7.30 -0.82
C LEU A 80 -6.24 -7.23 -1.84
N ASP A 81 -6.85 -6.06 -1.99
CA ASP A 81 -7.87 -5.80 -3.00
C ASP A 81 -7.22 -5.28 -4.29
N THR A 82 -6.49 -4.18 -4.19
CA THR A 82 -5.77 -3.58 -5.32
C THR A 82 -4.41 -3.04 -4.89
N LEU A 83 -3.52 -2.90 -5.87
CA LEU A 83 -2.27 -2.17 -5.74
C LEU A 83 -2.21 -1.18 -6.91
N ILE A 84 -2.07 0.10 -6.60
CA ILE A 84 -2.09 1.19 -7.58
C ILE A 84 -0.86 2.08 -7.45
N HIS A 85 -0.50 2.74 -8.55
CA HIS A 85 0.54 3.78 -8.59
C HIS A 85 -0.13 5.15 -8.48
N GLU A 86 0.30 5.88 -7.46
CA GLU A 86 -0.31 7.13 -7.01
C GLU A 86 0.33 8.37 -7.66
N SER A 87 -0.15 9.55 -7.30
CA SER A 87 0.35 10.81 -7.89
C SER A 87 1.81 11.19 -7.56
N GLY A 88 2.41 10.61 -6.52
CA GLY A 88 3.80 10.84 -6.16
C GLY A 88 4.78 9.93 -6.90
N THR A 89 6.02 10.41 -7.09
CA THR A 89 7.07 9.63 -7.75
C THR A 89 7.36 8.34 -6.97
N ALA A 90 7.24 7.20 -7.64
CA ALA A 90 7.36 5.88 -7.04
C ALA A 90 6.46 5.67 -5.80
N GLN A 91 5.32 6.37 -5.75
CA GLN A 91 4.31 6.20 -4.72
C GLN A 91 3.38 5.07 -5.12
N LEU A 92 3.19 4.12 -4.21
CA LEU A 92 2.28 3.01 -4.38
C LEU A 92 1.28 3.00 -3.23
N GLU A 93 0.08 2.53 -3.53
CA GLU A 93 -0.96 2.30 -2.54
C GLU A 93 -1.42 0.85 -2.60
N ILE A 94 -1.57 0.23 -1.43
CA ILE A 94 -2.24 -1.04 -1.25
C ILE A 94 -3.60 -0.81 -0.61
N ASN A 95 -4.64 -1.26 -1.29
CA ASN A 95 -5.99 -1.38 -0.75
C ASN A 95 -6.20 -2.77 -0.15
N PHE A 96 -6.85 -2.84 0.99
CA PHE A 96 -7.26 -4.11 1.60
C PHE A 96 -8.76 -4.31 1.50
N LEU A 97 -9.19 -5.57 1.51
CA LEU A 97 -10.62 -5.88 1.57
C LEU A 97 -11.29 -5.24 2.79
N HIS A 98 -12.49 -4.72 2.54
CA HIS A 98 -13.39 -4.18 3.55
C HIS A 98 -13.80 -5.30 4.52
N GLY A 99 -13.74 -5.05 5.83
CA GLY A 99 -14.04 -6.09 6.80
C GLY A 99 -14.38 -5.57 8.20
N ASP A 100 -14.49 -6.51 9.14
CA ASP A 100 -14.61 -6.18 10.55
C ASP A 100 -13.33 -5.47 11.01
N PRO A 101 -13.44 -4.31 11.69
CA PRO A 101 -12.28 -3.58 12.21
C PRO A 101 -11.37 -4.40 13.16
N LEU A 102 -11.85 -5.52 13.72
CA LEU A 102 -11.09 -6.41 14.59
C LEU A 102 -10.53 -7.66 13.90
N ASP A 103 -10.94 -7.99 12.67
CA ASP A 103 -10.58 -9.26 12.00
C ASP A 103 -9.13 -9.32 11.49
N ARG A 104 -8.28 -8.36 11.86
CA ARG A 104 -6.87 -8.34 11.49
C ARG A 104 -6.07 -8.89 12.68
N LYS A 105 -5.81 -10.20 12.63
CA LYS A 105 -5.11 -10.98 13.67
C LYS A 105 -3.96 -10.20 14.31
N SER A 106 -4.10 -9.91 15.60
CA SER A 106 -3.01 -9.87 16.58
C SER A 106 -2.77 -11.25 17.14
#